data_AF-A0A812W006-F1
#
_entry.id   AF-A0A812W006-F1
#
_cell.length_a   1.000
_cell.length_b   1.000
_cell.length_c   1.000
_cell.angle_alpha   90.00
_cell.angle_beta   90.00
_cell.angle_gamma   90.00
#
_symmetry.space_group_name_H-M   'P 1'
#
loop_
_entity.id
_entity.type
_entity.pdbx_description
1 polymer ?
#
loop_
_entity_poly.entity_id
_entity_poly.type
_entity_poly.pdbx_seq_one_letter_code
_entity_poly.pdbx_strand_id
1 'polypeptide(L)'
;MMITCRQDIAKLEARKAALEAQEVVLDSLSQQVQKRVKDRARKLEEEEREQQRQEELKRKRQEEEQRCEEERQAEKRRKQLEWQAQEQRGPRIWAQCAAKDHLLKNFDRTALQVALGQSGYITLWDYVKGHAWCGIPTRLYNKLNGRGYHQSHAKLVALSPDSDAFYVQFSDGDCDWFSYSAESFRQALNDSSTPSVVALGPRRAWYVGWPDGRWQSNGLPRSLLNMLNSNRHRSVAFMSISGLDISSKDDDSRDSDDDSRSPSEDEAF
;
A
#
# COMPACT_ATOMS: atom_id res chain seq x y z
N MET A 1 -74.73 12.04 -94.84
CA MET A 1 -73.72 12.77 -94.03
C MET A 1 -73.77 12.50 -92.52
N MET A 2 -74.79 11.80 -91.96
CA MET A 2 -74.87 11.52 -90.51
C MET A 2 -74.19 10.22 -90.04
N ILE A 3 -73.77 9.32 -90.95
CA ILE A 3 -73.20 8.01 -90.58
C ILE A 3 -71.73 8.13 -90.12
N THR A 4 -70.98 9.13 -90.61
CA THR A 4 -69.58 9.35 -90.24
C THR A 4 -69.42 9.92 -88.83
N CYS A 5 -70.35 10.76 -88.38
CA CYS A 5 -70.28 11.42 -87.06
C CYS A 5 -70.39 10.42 -85.88
N ARG A 6 -71.18 9.34 -86.02
CA ARG A 6 -71.25 8.29 -84.99
C ARG A 6 -69.97 7.44 -84.91
N GLN A 7 -69.29 7.24 -86.03
CA GLN A 7 -68.01 6.51 -86.03
C GLN A 7 -66.89 7.30 -85.36
N ASP A 8 -66.90 8.63 -85.49
CA ASP A 8 -65.90 9.50 -84.85
C ASP A 8 -66.13 9.63 -83.34
N ILE A 9 -67.39 9.68 -82.88
CA ILE A 9 -67.73 9.65 -81.44
C ILE A 9 -67.25 8.34 -80.80
N ALA A 10 -67.53 7.20 -81.41
CA ALA A 10 -67.09 5.90 -80.89
C ALA A 10 -65.55 5.76 -80.83
N LYS A 11 -64.83 6.33 -81.81
CA LYS A 11 -63.35 6.38 -81.79
C LYS A 11 -62.81 7.28 -80.68
N LEU A 12 -63.47 8.41 -80.40
CA LEU A 12 -63.08 9.31 -79.33
C LEU A 12 -63.34 8.69 -77.94
N GLU A 13 -64.47 8.00 -77.76
CA GLU A 13 -64.77 7.27 -76.52
C GLU A 13 -63.78 6.12 -76.29
N ALA A 14 -63.45 5.35 -77.32
CA ALA A 14 -62.43 4.30 -77.24
C ALA A 14 -61.05 4.87 -76.89
N ARG A 15 -60.67 6.03 -77.44
CA ARG A 15 -59.41 6.71 -77.14
C ARG A 15 -59.39 7.27 -75.72
N LYS A 16 -60.51 7.79 -75.23
CA LYS A 16 -60.66 8.24 -73.84
C LYS A 16 -60.51 7.08 -72.86
N ALA A 17 -61.21 5.96 -73.10
CA ALA A 17 -61.07 4.76 -72.29
C ALA A 17 -59.64 4.19 -72.31
N ALA A 18 -58.94 4.27 -73.45
CA ALA A 18 -57.54 3.86 -73.55
C ALA A 18 -56.59 4.78 -72.75
N LEU A 19 -56.85 6.09 -72.72
CA LEU A 19 -56.07 7.04 -71.91
C LEU A 19 -56.33 6.85 -70.41
N GLU A 20 -57.58 6.64 -70.00
CA GLU A 20 -57.93 6.32 -68.60
C GLU A 20 -57.27 5.01 -68.16
N ALA A 21 -57.24 3.99 -69.02
CA ALA A 21 -56.51 2.76 -68.75
C ALA A 21 -54.99 2.98 -68.62
N GLN A 22 -54.40 3.88 -69.42
CA GLN A 22 -52.99 4.25 -69.31
C GLN A 22 -52.69 5.02 -68.01
N GLU A 23 -53.60 5.89 -67.57
CA GLU A 23 -53.46 6.65 -66.32
C GLU A 23 -53.46 5.72 -65.10
N VAL A 24 -54.38 4.75 -65.06
CA VAL A 24 -54.42 3.73 -64.00
C VAL A 24 -53.13 2.91 -63.95
N VAL A 25 -52.57 2.56 -65.12
CA VAL A 25 -51.28 1.85 -65.20
C VAL A 25 -50.14 2.73 -64.70
N LEU A 26 -50.09 4.02 -65.07
CA LEU A 26 -49.09 4.97 -64.61
C LEU A 26 -49.15 5.20 -63.10
N ASP A 27 -50.35 5.31 -62.52
CA ASP A 27 -50.54 5.44 -61.08
C ASP A 27 -50.08 4.18 -60.33
N SER A 28 -50.41 3.00 -60.85
CA SER A 28 -49.92 1.73 -60.31
C SER A 28 -48.40 1.64 -60.34
N LEU A 29 -47.77 2.06 -61.45
CA LEU A 29 -46.32 2.09 -61.60
C LEU A 29 -45.68 3.11 -60.64
N SER A 30 -46.28 4.29 -60.51
CA SER A 30 -45.86 5.36 -59.59
C SER A 30 -45.88 4.89 -58.13
N GLN A 31 -46.97 4.24 -57.71
CA GLN A 31 -47.07 3.64 -56.38
C GLN A 31 -46.02 2.54 -56.15
N GLN A 32 -45.76 1.71 -57.16
CA GLN A 32 -44.74 0.66 -57.08
C GLN A 32 -43.33 1.24 -56.95
N VAL A 33 -43.03 2.31 -57.69
CA VAL A 33 -41.76 3.04 -57.61
C VAL A 33 -41.62 3.70 -56.24
N GLN A 34 -42.65 4.40 -55.75
CA GLN A 34 -42.63 5.01 -54.41
C GLN A 34 -42.41 3.99 -53.29
N LYS A 35 -43.05 2.83 -53.39
CA LYS A 35 -42.84 1.73 -52.43
C LYS A 35 -41.39 1.25 -52.45
N ARG A 36 -40.83 1.01 -53.64
CA ARG A 36 -39.41 0.59 -53.80
C ARG A 36 -38.43 1.65 -53.28
N VAL A 37 -38.72 2.93 -53.46
CA VAL A 37 -37.89 4.02 -52.94
C VAL A 37 -37.94 4.06 -51.42
N LYS A 38 -39.12 3.95 -50.80
CA LYS A 38 -39.27 3.90 -49.34
C LYS A 38 -38.59 2.68 -48.72
N ASP A 39 -38.72 1.52 -49.36
CA ASP A 39 -38.08 0.29 -48.89
C ASP A 39 -36.56 0.37 -49.00
N ARG A 40 -36.02 0.98 -50.08
CA ARG A 40 -34.58 1.24 -50.21
C ARG A 40 -34.09 2.25 -49.17
N ALA A 41 -34.83 3.32 -48.91
CA ALA A 41 -34.47 4.31 -47.90
C ALA A 41 -34.40 3.69 -46.49
N ARG A 42 -35.37 2.85 -46.13
CA ARG A 42 -35.37 2.12 -44.85
C ARG A 42 -34.18 1.17 -44.70
N LYS A 43 -33.82 0.46 -45.77
CA LYS A 43 -32.65 -0.44 -45.77
C LYS A 43 -31.35 0.32 -45.58
N LEU A 44 -31.17 1.45 -46.26
CA LEU A 44 -29.98 2.28 -46.10
C LEU A 44 -29.88 2.86 -44.68
N GLU A 45 -30.99 3.30 -44.09
CA GLU A 45 -31.02 3.79 -42.71
C GLU A 45 -30.69 2.68 -41.69
N GLU A 46 -31.18 1.46 -41.93
CA GLU A 46 -30.87 0.31 -41.08
C GLU A 46 -29.40 -0.11 -41.18
N GLU A 47 -28.84 -0.13 -42.40
CA GLU A 47 -27.42 -0.38 -42.66
C GLU A 47 -26.53 0.69 -42.01
N GLU A 48 -26.89 1.96 -42.09
CA GLU A 48 -26.14 3.05 -41.47
C GLU A 48 -26.16 2.94 -39.93
N ARG A 49 -27.32 2.65 -39.33
CA ARG A 49 -27.41 2.39 -37.88
C ARG A 49 -26.61 1.17 -37.46
N GLU A 50 -26.56 0.12 -38.28
CA GLU A 50 -25.75 -1.06 -37.99
C GLU A 50 -24.25 -0.75 -38.07
N GLN A 51 -23.81 0.02 -39.08
CA GLN A 51 -22.42 0.48 -39.17
C GLN A 51 -22.03 1.34 -37.97
N GLN A 52 -22.87 2.30 -37.57
CA GLN A 52 -22.63 3.13 -36.38
C GLN A 52 -22.51 2.29 -35.10
N ARG A 53 -23.37 1.28 -34.91
CA ARG A 53 -23.28 0.36 -33.77
C ARG A 53 -21.99 -0.46 -33.80
N GLN A 54 -21.56 -0.92 -34.97
CA GLN A 54 -20.30 -1.67 -35.10
C GLN A 54 -19.08 -0.80 -34.82
N GLU A 55 -19.08 0.45 -35.27
CA GLU A 55 -18.01 1.42 -34.98
C GLU A 55 -17.95 1.80 -33.51
N GLU A 56 -19.10 2.07 -32.88
CA GLU A 56 -19.16 2.36 -31.44
C GLU A 56 -18.66 1.17 -30.62
N LEU A 57 -19.04 -0.07 -30.99
CA LEU A 57 -18.57 -1.27 -30.33
C LEU A 57 -17.06 -1.46 -30.48
N LYS A 58 -16.50 -1.19 -31.67
CA LYS A 58 -15.05 -1.23 -31.90
C LYS A 58 -14.33 -0.17 -31.05
N ARG A 59 -14.88 1.03 -30.96
CA ARG A 59 -14.31 2.11 -30.13
C ARG A 59 -14.30 1.74 -28.65
N LYS A 60 -15.42 1.23 -28.11
CA LYS A 60 -15.49 0.78 -26.71
C LYS A 60 -14.50 -0.34 -26.39
N ARG A 61 -14.33 -1.31 -27.30
CA ARG A 61 -13.32 -2.38 -27.13
C ARG A 61 -11.89 -1.84 -27.09
N GLN A 62 -11.57 -0.87 -27.95
CA GLN A 62 -10.25 -0.24 -27.96
C GLN A 62 -10.00 0.57 -26.68
N GLU A 63 -11.00 1.31 -26.19
CA GLU A 63 -10.90 2.06 -24.93
C GLU A 63 -10.71 1.13 -23.72
N GLU A 64 -11.44 0.02 -23.65
CA GLU A 64 -11.27 -1.00 -22.59
C GLU A 64 -9.89 -1.67 -22.64
N GLU A 65 -9.40 -1.99 -23.84
CA GLU A 65 -8.07 -2.59 -24.03
C GLU A 65 -6.96 -1.62 -23.62
N GLN A 66 -7.07 -0.34 -23.97
CA GLN A 66 -6.13 0.70 -23.54
C GLN A 66 -6.10 0.85 -22.02
N ARG A 67 -7.28 0.93 -21.39
CA ARG A 67 -7.39 1.02 -19.93
C ARG A 67 -6.77 -0.20 -19.23
N CYS A 68 -6.98 -1.40 -19.77
CA CYS A 68 -6.40 -2.63 -19.25
C CYS A 68 -4.86 -2.64 -19.36
N GLU A 69 -4.30 -2.18 -20.49
CA GLU A 69 -2.85 -2.10 -20.65
C GLU A 69 -2.23 -1.01 -19.77
N GLU A 70 -2.89 0.14 -19.59
CA GLU A 70 -2.46 1.20 -18.67
C GLU A 70 -2.40 0.70 -17.22
N GLU A 71 -3.42 -0.03 -16.76
CA GLU A 71 -3.45 -0.64 -15.43
C GLU A 71 -2.31 -1.65 -15.26
N ARG A 72 -2.07 -2.48 -16.27
CA ARG A 72 -0.95 -3.45 -16.28
C ARG A 72 0.41 -2.76 -16.24
N GLN A 73 0.57 -1.63 -16.93
CA GLN A 73 1.80 -0.84 -16.89
C GLN A 73 1.98 -0.14 -15.54
N ALA A 74 0.92 0.39 -14.94
CA ALA A 74 0.94 0.99 -13.61
C ALA A 74 1.35 -0.03 -12.54
N GLU A 75 0.82 -1.26 -12.62
CA GLU A 75 1.19 -2.34 -11.71
C GLU A 75 2.67 -2.74 -11.85
N LYS A 76 3.17 -2.86 -13.09
CA LYS A 76 4.61 -3.12 -13.35
C LYS A 76 5.50 -2.03 -12.77
N ARG A 77 5.14 -0.75 -12.95
CA ARG A 77 5.88 0.38 -12.38
C ARG A 77 5.87 0.34 -10.85
N ARG A 78 4.73 0.03 -10.23
CA ARG A 78 4.61 -0.11 -8.77
C ARG A 78 5.55 -1.20 -8.24
N LYS A 79 5.53 -2.39 -8.87
CA LYS A 79 6.42 -3.51 -8.52
C LYS A 79 7.89 -3.17 -8.70
N GLN A 80 8.24 -2.42 -9.75
CA GLN A 80 9.62 -1.99 -9.99
C GLN A 80 10.11 -1.00 -8.93
N LEU A 81 9.28 -0.03 -8.54
CA LEU A 81 9.60 0.91 -7.46
C LEU A 81 9.74 0.19 -6.12
N GLU A 82 8.88 -0.79 -5.85
CA GLU A 82 8.99 -1.63 -4.65
C GLU A 82 10.29 -2.45 -4.64
N TRP A 83 10.66 -3.05 -5.77
CA TRP A 83 11.93 -3.76 -5.92
C TRP A 83 13.13 -2.85 -5.67
N GLN A 84 13.16 -1.67 -6.28
CA GLN A 84 14.23 -0.69 -6.05
C GLN A 84 14.30 -0.26 -4.58
N ALA A 85 13.15 -0.04 -3.94
CA ALA A 85 13.10 0.28 -2.52
C ALA A 85 13.61 -0.88 -1.65
N GLN A 86 13.43 -2.14 -2.06
CA GLN A 86 13.99 -3.31 -1.37
C GLN A 86 15.52 -3.39 -1.52
N GLU A 87 16.07 -3.15 -2.72
CA GLU A 87 17.52 -3.14 -2.95
C GLU A 87 18.24 -2.04 -2.15
N GLN A 88 17.58 -0.90 -1.95
CA GLN A 88 18.13 0.22 -1.17
C GLN A 88 18.16 -0.04 0.34
N ARG A 89 17.57 -1.13 0.87
CA ARG A 89 17.48 -1.36 2.33
C ARG A 89 18.81 -1.67 3.05
N GLY A 90 19.94 -1.61 2.35
CA GLY A 90 21.27 -1.82 2.94
C GLY A 90 21.48 -3.25 3.47
N PRO A 91 22.69 -3.56 3.97
CA PRO A 91 22.98 -4.87 4.54
C PRO A 91 22.14 -5.11 5.80
N ARG A 92 21.36 -6.22 5.82
CA ARG A 92 20.66 -6.69 7.02
C ARG A 92 21.66 -7.40 7.93
N ILE A 93 22.03 -6.78 9.04
CA ILE A 93 22.94 -7.37 10.03
C ILE A 93 22.10 -8.08 11.09
N TRP A 94 22.43 -9.34 11.35
CA TRP A 94 21.82 -10.17 12.38
C TRP A 94 22.82 -10.44 13.49
N ALA A 95 22.39 -10.38 14.74
CA ALA A 95 23.13 -10.90 15.87
C ALA A 95 22.20 -11.78 16.72
N GLN A 96 22.54 -13.07 16.77
CA GLN A 96 22.16 -14.05 17.80
C GLN A 96 20.65 -14.25 18.07
N CYS A 97 19.98 -15.07 17.24
CA CYS A 97 18.68 -15.67 17.59
C CYS A 97 18.87 -17.12 18.07
N ALA A 98 18.16 -17.54 19.12
CA ALA A 98 18.20 -18.92 19.60
C ALA A 98 17.63 -19.89 18.55
N ALA A 99 18.33 -21.01 18.29
CA ALA A 99 18.03 -21.94 17.20
C ALA A 99 16.67 -22.67 17.29
N LYS A 100 15.90 -22.51 18.37
CA LYS A 100 14.60 -23.19 18.59
C LYS A 100 13.39 -22.36 18.18
N ASP A 101 13.59 -21.18 17.61
CA ASP A 101 12.49 -20.26 17.37
C ASP A 101 11.85 -20.43 15.98
N HIS A 102 10.53 -20.53 15.93
CA HIS A 102 9.76 -20.59 14.67
C HIS A 102 9.88 -19.29 13.85
N LEU A 103 10.44 -18.24 14.46
CA LEU A 103 10.80 -16.99 13.80
C LEU A 103 11.54 -17.23 12.48
N LEU A 104 12.56 -18.08 12.45
CA LEU A 104 13.37 -18.33 11.24
C LEU A 104 12.59 -19.04 10.12
N LYS A 105 11.50 -19.75 10.45
CA LYS A 105 10.66 -20.42 9.45
C LYS A 105 9.72 -19.46 8.74
N ASN A 106 9.27 -18.43 9.45
CA ASN A 106 8.33 -17.44 8.92
C ASN A 106 9.03 -16.19 8.41
N PHE A 107 10.27 -15.94 8.83
CA PHE A 107 11.02 -14.77 8.42
C PHE A 107 11.47 -14.89 6.96
N ASP A 108 10.85 -14.13 6.08
CA ASP A 108 11.21 -14.04 4.66
C ASP A 108 11.82 -12.66 4.31
N ARG A 109 12.30 -12.52 3.07
CA ARG A 109 12.85 -11.25 2.59
C ARG A 109 11.83 -10.10 2.60
N THR A 110 10.53 -10.42 2.66
CA THR A 110 9.44 -9.46 2.60
C THR A 110 9.02 -8.94 3.96
N ALA A 111 9.52 -9.54 5.06
CA ALA A 111 9.35 -8.99 6.40
C ALA A 111 9.88 -7.54 6.44
N LEU A 112 9.01 -6.62 6.85
CA LEU A 112 9.31 -5.20 6.97
C LEU A 112 10.00 -4.90 8.30
N GLN A 113 9.53 -5.53 9.37
CA GLN A 113 10.02 -5.31 10.71
C GLN A 113 9.92 -6.59 11.54
N VAL A 114 10.88 -6.79 12.43
CA VAL A 114 10.80 -7.78 13.52
C VAL A 114 11.06 -7.07 14.83
N ALA A 115 10.23 -7.31 15.84
CA ALA A 115 10.54 -6.90 17.20
C ALA A 115 10.65 -8.15 18.08
N LEU A 116 11.74 -8.23 18.83
CA LEU A 116 12.04 -9.33 19.75
C LEU A 116 11.75 -8.85 21.17
N GLY A 117 10.83 -9.53 21.85
CA GLY A 117 10.47 -9.29 23.24
C GLY A 117 11.09 -10.31 24.17
N GLN A 118 10.77 -10.20 25.46
CA GLN A 118 11.26 -11.10 26.50
C GLN A 118 10.89 -12.58 26.26
N SER A 119 9.63 -12.83 25.90
CA SER A 119 9.07 -14.18 25.80
C SER A 119 8.65 -14.55 24.38
N GLY A 120 8.99 -13.72 23.39
CA GLY A 120 8.36 -13.81 22.09
C GLY A 120 8.85 -12.80 21.05
N TYR A 121 8.13 -12.76 19.94
CA TYR A 121 8.45 -11.90 18.82
C TYR A 121 7.18 -11.45 18.09
N ILE A 122 7.33 -10.42 17.29
CA ILE A 122 6.36 -10.02 16.28
C ILE A 122 7.08 -9.68 14.98
N THR A 123 6.54 -10.17 13.88
CA THR A 123 6.98 -9.85 12.53
C THR A 123 5.86 -9.12 11.81
N LEU A 124 6.20 -7.99 11.19
CA LEU A 124 5.31 -7.21 10.35
C LEU A 124 5.70 -7.42 8.88
N TRP A 125 4.71 -7.64 8.04
CA TRP A 125 4.83 -7.60 6.59
C TRP A 125 4.07 -6.40 6.02
N ASP A 126 4.09 -6.29 4.69
CA ASP A 126 3.17 -5.46 3.93
C ASP A 126 1.70 -5.68 4.37
N TYR A 127 0.87 -4.65 4.19
CA TYR A 127 -0.57 -4.63 4.47
C TYR A 127 -1.35 -5.85 3.93
N VAL A 128 -0.88 -6.49 2.86
CA VAL A 128 -1.47 -7.70 2.25
C VAL A 128 -1.19 -8.96 3.07
N LYS A 129 0.03 -9.08 3.63
CA LYS A 129 0.48 -10.28 4.36
C LYS A 129 0.19 -10.19 5.86
N GLY A 130 0.00 -8.98 6.39
CA GLY A 130 -0.38 -8.76 7.78
C GLY A 130 0.79 -8.92 8.76
N HIS A 131 0.52 -9.55 9.90
CA HIS A 131 1.50 -9.71 10.99
C HIS A 131 1.36 -11.09 11.63
N ALA A 132 2.45 -11.57 12.22
CA ALA A 132 2.52 -12.84 12.94
C ALA A 132 3.33 -12.63 14.20
N TRP A 133 2.91 -13.29 15.28
CA TRP A 133 3.49 -13.08 16.59
C TRP A 133 3.45 -14.36 17.40
N CYS A 134 4.33 -14.43 18.39
CA CYS A 134 4.36 -15.46 19.41
C CYS A 134 4.77 -14.81 20.72
N GLY A 135 4.15 -15.16 21.85
CA GLY A 135 4.59 -14.72 23.18
C GLY A 135 4.68 -13.20 23.39
N ILE A 136 3.86 -12.40 22.70
CA ILE A 136 3.83 -10.94 22.87
C ILE A 136 3.01 -10.53 24.11
N PRO A 137 3.24 -9.33 24.67
CA PRO A 137 2.49 -8.85 25.83
C PRO A 137 0.97 -8.85 25.60
N THR A 138 0.19 -9.28 26.59
CA THR A 138 -1.28 -9.41 26.48
C THR A 138 -1.97 -8.12 26.05
N ARG A 139 -1.48 -6.96 26.51
CA ARG A 139 -2.02 -5.65 26.10
C ARG A 139 -1.82 -5.39 24.62
N LEU A 140 -0.64 -5.69 24.09
CA LEU A 140 -0.36 -5.58 22.66
C LEU A 140 -1.16 -6.61 21.86
N TYR A 141 -1.26 -7.85 22.35
CA TYR A 141 -2.09 -8.88 21.74
C TYR A 141 -3.54 -8.40 21.58
N ASN A 142 -4.16 -7.85 22.62
CA ASN A 142 -5.53 -7.34 22.55
C ASN A 142 -5.69 -6.17 21.56
N LYS A 143 -4.61 -5.41 21.31
CA LYS A 143 -4.61 -4.31 20.34
C LYS A 143 -4.48 -4.78 18.90
N LEU A 144 -3.81 -5.91 18.67
CA LEU A 144 -3.55 -6.48 17.36
C LEU A 144 -4.61 -7.51 16.93
N ASN A 145 -5.08 -8.30 17.89
CA ASN A 145 -6.02 -9.38 17.66
C ASN A 145 -7.43 -8.85 17.38
N GLY A 146 -8.14 -9.52 16.46
CA GLY A 146 -9.52 -9.16 16.10
C GLY A 146 -9.66 -7.90 15.25
N ARG A 147 -8.56 -7.34 14.74
CA ARG A 147 -8.64 -6.21 13.80
C ARG A 147 -9.21 -6.65 12.46
N GLY A 148 -10.23 -5.93 11.99
CA GLY A 148 -10.85 -6.16 10.68
C GLY A 148 -10.01 -5.60 9.53
N TYR A 149 -10.28 -6.03 8.30
CA TYR A 149 -9.58 -5.57 7.08
C TYR A 149 -9.61 -4.04 6.88
N HIS A 150 -10.69 -3.38 7.34
CA HIS A 150 -10.85 -1.92 7.23
C HIS A 150 -10.16 -1.13 8.35
N GLN A 151 -9.60 -1.79 9.36
CA GLN A 151 -8.92 -1.13 10.45
C GLN A 151 -7.44 -0.93 10.11
N SER A 152 -6.82 0.08 10.72
CA SER A 152 -5.41 0.36 10.53
C SER A 152 -4.53 -0.81 10.95
N HIS A 153 -3.55 -1.15 10.11
CA HIS A 153 -2.60 -2.21 10.39
C HIS A 153 -1.39 -1.65 11.14
N ALA A 154 -0.73 -2.49 11.94
CA ALA A 154 0.50 -2.11 12.61
C ALA A 154 1.59 -1.83 11.56
N LYS A 155 2.18 -0.65 11.64
CA LYS A 155 3.24 -0.15 10.76
C LYS A 155 4.61 -0.19 11.45
N LEU A 156 4.64 0.11 12.74
CA LEU A 156 5.85 0.09 13.55
C LEU A 156 5.57 -0.63 14.87
N VAL A 157 6.41 -1.58 15.26
CA VAL A 157 6.33 -2.25 16.56
C VAL A 157 7.72 -2.37 17.19
N ALA A 158 7.80 -2.14 18.49
CA ALA A 158 8.98 -2.43 19.29
C ALA A 158 8.58 -3.20 20.55
N LEU A 159 9.40 -4.17 20.96
CA LEU A 159 9.21 -4.97 22.16
C LEU A 159 10.46 -4.85 23.02
N SER A 160 10.29 -4.80 24.34
CA SER A 160 11.41 -4.85 25.28
C SER A 160 11.86 -6.29 25.48
N PRO A 161 13.17 -6.59 25.48
CA PRO A 161 13.67 -7.94 25.67
C PRO A 161 13.65 -8.43 27.13
N ASP A 162 13.33 -7.55 28.10
CA ASP A 162 13.43 -7.82 29.53
C ASP A 162 12.13 -7.53 30.32
N SER A 163 11.09 -7.05 29.63
CA SER A 163 9.82 -6.68 30.25
C SER A 163 8.67 -6.72 29.23
N ASP A 164 7.44 -6.58 29.72
CA ASP A 164 6.24 -6.47 28.88
C ASP A 164 6.09 -5.11 28.16
N ALA A 165 7.12 -4.26 28.20
CA ALA A 165 7.08 -2.96 27.54
C ALA A 165 7.04 -3.11 26.01
N PHE A 166 6.20 -2.29 25.37
CA PHE A 166 6.03 -2.28 23.93
C PHE A 166 5.71 -0.88 23.41
N TYR A 167 5.93 -0.70 22.12
CA TYR A 167 5.42 0.41 21.33
C TYR A 167 4.77 -0.16 20.07
N VAL A 168 3.61 0.36 19.69
CA VAL A 168 2.96 0.07 18.41
C VAL A 168 2.46 1.36 17.79
N GLN A 169 2.68 1.50 16.49
CA GLN A 169 2.12 2.55 15.66
C GLN A 169 1.38 1.93 14.49
N PHE A 170 0.21 2.47 14.19
CA PHE A 170 -0.67 2.02 13.12
C PHE A 170 -0.54 2.93 11.88
N SER A 171 -1.06 2.43 10.76
CA SER A 171 -0.98 3.11 9.46
C SER A 171 -1.72 4.45 9.39
N ASP A 172 -2.70 4.66 10.27
CA ASP A 172 -3.45 5.92 10.45
C ASP A 172 -2.69 6.96 11.28
N GLY A 173 -1.54 6.59 11.86
CA GLY A 173 -0.75 7.45 12.74
C GLY A 173 -1.06 7.26 14.23
N ASP A 174 -2.11 6.51 14.58
CA ASP A 174 -2.40 6.18 15.97
C ASP A 174 -1.25 5.37 16.56
N CYS A 175 -0.91 5.63 17.80
CA CYS A 175 0.09 4.86 18.52
C CYS A 175 -0.37 4.50 19.93
N ASP A 176 0.15 3.39 20.43
CA ASP A 176 -0.05 2.93 21.79
C ASP A 176 1.27 2.38 22.31
N TRP A 177 1.51 2.52 23.59
CA TRP A 177 2.75 2.08 24.20
C TRP A 177 2.57 1.80 25.68
N PHE A 178 3.40 0.90 26.18
CA PHE A 178 3.50 0.58 27.59
C PHE A 178 4.98 0.53 27.94
N SER A 179 5.42 1.33 28.90
CA SER A 179 6.81 1.37 29.33
C SER A 179 6.91 1.63 30.83
N TYR A 180 7.82 0.92 31.50
CA TYR A 180 8.15 1.10 32.90
C TYR A 180 9.04 2.35 33.16
N SER A 181 9.52 3.00 32.10
CA SER A 181 10.41 4.17 32.14
C SER A 181 9.78 5.35 31.39
N ALA A 182 8.57 5.70 31.82
CA ALA A 182 7.62 6.42 30.99
C ALA A 182 8.05 7.84 30.61
N GLU A 183 8.76 8.59 31.46
CA GLU A 183 8.77 10.05 31.27
C GLU A 183 9.66 10.52 30.11
N SER A 184 10.93 10.10 30.06
CA SER A 184 11.84 10.52 28.97
C SER A 184 11.45 9.92 27.62
N PHE A 185 10.97 8.67 27.61
CA PHE A 185 10.49 8.04 26.38
C PHE A 185 9.20 8.72 25.88
N ARG A 186 8.26 9.03 26.78
CA ARG A 186 7.05 9.78 26.45
C ARG A 186 7.37 11.17 25.93
N GLN A 187 8.31 11.87 26.55
CA GLN A 187 8.77 13.18 26.07
C GLN A 187 9.33 13.10 24.65
N ALA A 188 10.13 12.06 24.35
CA ALA A 188 10.61 11.82 23.00
C ALA A 188 9.44 11.57 22.01
N LEU A 189 8.47 10.73 22.38
CA LEU A 189 7.31 10.45 21.53
C LEU A 189 6.36 11.64 21.35
N ASN A 190 6.34 12.59 22.28
CA ASN A 190 5.53 13.80 22.20
C ASN A 190 6.14 14.88 21.28
N ASP A 191 7.32 14.65 20.69
CA ASP A 191 7.83 15.54 19.63
C ASP A 191 6.82 15.55 18.46
N SER A 192 6.74 16.69 17.77
CA SER A 192 5.72 17.02 16.76
C SER A 192 5.66 16.07 15.55
N SER A 193 6.67 15.23 15.37
CA SER A 193 6.77 14.31 14.23
C SER A 193 6.62 12.85 14.64
N THR A 194 5.84 12.13 13.84
CA THR A 194 5.70 10.68 13.95
C THR A 194 7.05 9.96 13.77
N PRO A 195 7.45 9.08 14.70
CA PRO A 195 8.68 8.30 14.57
C PRO A 195 8.71 7.46 13.29
N SER A 196 9.90 7.32 12.71
CA SER A 196 10.19 6.38 11.62
C SER A 196 10.75 5.06 12.14
N VAL A 197 11.45 5.10 13.27
CA VAL A 197 12.03 3.93 13.94
C VAL A 197 11.87 4.10 15.44
N VAL A 198 11.42 3.04 16.11
CA VAL A 198 11.41 2.91 17.56
C VAL A 198 12.03 1.56 17.89
N ALA A 199 12.96 1.55 18.84
CA ALA A 199 13.50 0.33 19.41
C ALA A 199 13.47 0.42 20.93
N LEU A 200 13.04 -0.67 21.55
CA LEU A 200 13.16 -0.88 22.99
C LEU A 200 14.29 -1.87 23.21
N GLY A 201 15.10 -1.60 24.22
CA GLY A 201 16.21 -2.43 24.63
C GLY A 201 16.12 -2.76 26.12
N PRO A 202 17.03 -3.60 26.63
CA PRO A 202 17.01 -4.01 28.02
C PRO A 202 17.36 -2.85 28.95
N ARG A 203 17.09 -3.01 30.24
CA ARG A 203 17.31 -2.02 31.30
C ARG A 203 16.67 -0.66 30.98
N ARG A 204 15.47 -0.70 30.36
CA ARG A 204 14.70 0.49 29.95
C ARG A 204 15.42 1.34 28.89
N ALA A 205 16.35 0.75 28.15
CA ALA A 205 16.98 1.41 27.02
C ALA A 205 15.96 1.63 25.89
N TRP A 206 16.09 2.73 25.17
CA TRP A 206 15.23 3.01 24.03
C TRP A 206 15.94 3.88 23.01
N TYR A 207 15.46 3.82 21.77
CA TYR A 207 15.85 4.65 20.64
C TYR A 207 14.60 5.07 19.87
N VAL A 208 14.54 6.35 19.50
CA VAL A 208 13.50 6.92 18.64
C VAL A 208 14.19 7.71 17.54
N GLY A 209 13.89 7.39 16.28
CA GLY A 209 14.42 8.09 15.10
C GLY A 209 13.30 8.60 14.21
N TRP A 210 13.47 9.80 13.65
CA TRP A 210 12.48 10.50 12.83
C TRP A 210 12.85 10.53 11.35
N PRO A 211 11.88 10.78 10.45
CA PRO A 211 12.12 10.83 9.01
C PRO A 211 13.15 11.88 8.57
N ASP A 212 13.34 12.93 9.37
CA ASP A 212 14.30 14.01 9.12
C ASP A 212 15.74 13.66 9.53
N GLY A 213 15.97 12.44 10.02
CA GLY A 213 17.26 11.94 10.48
C GLY A 213 17.62 12.33 11.91
N ARG A 214 16.78 13.12 12.61
CA ARG A 214 16.94 13.32 14.05
C ARG A 214 16.69 12.01 14.78
N TRP A 215 17.32 11.86 15.95
CA TRP A 215 17.06 10.74 16.84
C TRP A 215 17.32 11.13 18.30
N GLN A 216 16.68 10.40 19.21
CA GLN A 216 16.90 10.45 20.64
C GLN A 216 17.05 9.03 21.17
N SER A 217 17.77 8.88 22.28
CA SER A 217 17.96 7.58 22.91
C SER A 217 18.24 7.70 24.39
N ASN A 218 17.97 6.63 25.14
CA ASN A 218 18.36 6.48 26.53
C ASN A 218 18.93 5.09 26.76
N GLY A 219 19.95 4.97 27.60
CA GLY A 219 20.46 3.67 28.08
C GLY A 219 21.05 2.75 26.99
N LEU A 220 21.38 3.27 25.79
CA LEU A 220 22.01 2.45 24.75
C LEU A 220 23.46 2.11 25.11
N PRO A 221 23.98 0.93 24.69
CA PRO A 221 25.39 0.60 24.81
C PRO A 221 26.27 1.67 24.17
N ARG A 222 27.41 1.98 24.82
CA ARG A 222 28.35 2.99 24.33
C ARG A 222 28.85 2.72 22.91
N SER A 223 29.08 1.46 22.56
CA SER A 223 29.48 1.05 21.21
C SER A 223 28.43 1.41 20.15
N LEU A 224 27.15 1.12 20.43
CA LEU A 224 26.03 1.48 19.56
C LEU A 224 25.87 3.00 19.47
N LEU A 225 25.97 3.71 20.60
CA LEU A 225 25.90 5.17 20.63
C LEU A 225 27.03 5.82 19.81
N ASN A 226 28.26 5.31 19.91
CA ASN A 226 29.39 5.76 19.09
C ASN A 226 29.15 5.51 17.60
N MET A 227 28.58 4.35 17.24
CA MET A 227 28.23 4.01 15.86
C MET A 227 27.17 4.97 15.30
N LEU A 228 26.10 5.23 16.05
CA LEU A 228 25.04 6.18 15.67
C LEU A 228 25.59 7.60 15.52
N ASN A 229 26.44 8.04 16.45
CA ASN A 229 27.08 9.35 16.38
C ASN A 229 28.04 9.51 15.20
N SER A 230 28.78 8.46 14.85
CA SER A 230 29.70 8.47 13.70
C SER A 230 28.95 8.46 12.36
N ASN A 231 27.67 8.10 12.37
CA ASN A 231 26.82 7.97 11.18
C ASN A 231 25.59 8.89 11.21
N ARG A 232 25.68 10.07 11.84
CA ARG A 232 24.54 11.01 11.98
C ARG A 232 23.84 11.40 10.67
N HIS A 233 24.53 11.29 9.54
CA HIS A 233 23.99 11.60 8.21
C HIS A 233 23.23 10.44 7.56
N ARG A 234 23.26 9.25 8.15
CA ARG A 234 22.58 8.05 7.64
C ARG A 234 21.31 7.82 8.43
N SER A 235 20.19 7.61 7.73
CA SER A 235 18.96 7.20 8.37
C SER A 235 19.04 5.75 8.81
N VAL A 236 18.58 5.48 10.03
CA VAL A 236 18.35 4.12 10.51
C VAL A 236 16.99 3.69 9.96
N ALA A 237 16.95 2.64 9.15
CA ALA A 237 15.69 2.13 8.60
C ALA A 237 14.94 1.21 9.58
N PHE A 238 15.70 0.47 10.40
CA PHE A 238 15.17 -0.47 11.37
C PHE A 238 16.20 -0.71 12.48
N MET A 239 15.73 -0.88 13.70
CA MET A 239 16.56 -1.21 14.86
C MET A 239 15.77 -2.14 15.79
N SER A 240 16.42 -3.19 16.27
CA SER A 240 15.95 -4.02 17.37
C SER A 240 17.12 -4.27 18.31
N ILE A 241 16.87 -4.21 19.61
CA ILE A 241 17.88 -4.33 20.65
C ILE A 241 17.48 -5.51 21.52
N SER A 242 18.20 -6.62 21.41
CA SER A 242 18.00 -7.82 22.23
C SER A 242 19.27 -8.16 23.00
N GLY A 243 19.12 -8.81 24.16
CA GLY A 243 20.20 -9.55 24.82
C GLY A 243 21.49 -8.76 25.06
N LEU A 244 21.43 -7.69 25.85
CA LEU A 244 22.67 -7.15 26.41
C LEU A 244 23.16 -8.12 27.49
N ASP A 245 23.99 -9.07 27.09
CA ASP A 245 24.79 -9.88 27.99
C ASP A 245 25.90 -8.99 28.58
N ILE A 246 25.52 -8.05 29.44
CA ILE A 246 26.44 -7.21 30.22
C ILE A 246 26.91 -8.03 31.41
N SER A 247 27.42 -9.23 31.15
CA SER A 247 28.15 -10.01 32.14
C SER A 247 29.57 -9.49 32.34
N SER A 248 29.95 -8.36 31.73
CA SER A 248 30.89 -7.44 32.39
C SER A 248 30.18 -6.99 33.67
N LYS A 249 30.36 -7.62 34.83
CA LYS A 249 31.66 -7.65 35.51
C LYS A 249 32.46 -6.41 35.09
N ASP A 250 31.90 -5.24 35.41
CA ASP A 250 32.67 -4.31 36.21
C ASP A 250 33.16 -5.18 37.41
N ASP A 251 34.41 -5.65 37.52
CA ASP A 251 35.71 -4.98 37.36
C ASP A 251 35.72 -3.54 37.91
N ASP A 252 34.78 -3.27 38.82
CA ASP A 252 34.80 -2.18 39.79
C ASP A 252 35.43 -2.64 41.12
N SER A 253 36.25 -3.69 41.11
CA SER A 253 37.33 -3.84 42.09
C SER A 253 38.53 -3.02 41.63
N ARG A 254 38.34 -1.70 41.53
CA ARG A 254 39.45 -0.82 41.88
C ARG A 254 39.52 -0.85 43.39
N ASP A 255 40.37 -1.74 43.87
CA ASP A 255 41.01 -1.63 45.16
C ASP A 255 41.40 -0.17 45.38
N SER A 256 40.60 0.53 46.18
CA SER A 256 41.07 1.62 46.99
C SER A 256 41.89 1.00 48.12
N ASP A 257 43.01 0.42 47.73
CA ASP A 257 44.16 0.32 48.60
C ASP A 257 44.69 1.75 48.77
N ASP A 258 44.87 2.07 50.04
CA ASP A 258 46.07 2.75 50.54
C ASP A 258 45.96 4.20 51.01
N ASP A 259 46.40 4.31 52.26
CA ASP A 259 47.07 5.45 52.89
C ASP A 259 46.29 6.74 53.17
N SER A 260 45.46 6.68 54.21
CA SER A 260 45.30 7.83 55.13
C SER A 260 45.82 7.47 56.52
N ARG A 261 47.15 7.36 56.61
CA ARG A 261 47.92 7.37 57.86
C ARG A 261 47.90 8.80 58.40
N SER A 262 47.05 9.07 59.38
CA SER A 262 47.07 10.35 60.11
C SER A 262 48.38 10.47 60.89
N PRO A 263 49.18 11.55 60.73
CA PRO A 263 50.29 11.81 61.61
C PRO A 263 49.75 12.22 62.98
N SER A 264 50.20 11.53 64.02
CA SER A 264 49.99 11.88 65.42
C SER A 264 50.62 13.25 65.71
N GLU A 265 49.81 14.15 66.24
CA GLU A 265 50.25 15.38 66.89
C GLU A 265 50.96 15.00 68.20
N ASP A 266 52.29 14.96 68.18
CA ASP A 266 53.12 15.09 69.36
C ASP A 266 54.40 15.84 68.97
N GLU A 267 54.81 16.76 69.84
CA GLU A 267 55.98 17.64 69.80
C GLU A 267 55.84 19.00 69.09
N ALA A 268 55.24 19.97 69.79
CA ALA A 268 55.89 21.25 70.05
C ALA A 268 55.22 22.02 71.20
N PHE A 269 56.00 22.24 72.26
CA PHE A 269 55.84 23.13 73.43
C PHE A 269 55.14 22.59 74.68
#